data_AF-A0A6I9N9S4-F1
#
_entry.id   AF-A0A6I9N9S4-F1
#
_cell.length_a   1.000
_cell.length_b   1.000
_cell.length_c   1.000
_cell.angle_alpha   90.00
_cell.angle_beta   90.00
_cell.angle_gamma   90.00
#
_symmetry.space_group_name_H-M   'P 1'
#
loop_
_entity.id
_entity.type
_entity.pdbx_description
1 polymer ?
#
loop_
_entity_poly.entity_id
_entity_poly.type
_entity_poly.pdbx_seq_one_letter_code
_entity_poly.pdbx_strand_id
1 'polypeptide(L)'
;KCPVDAAKLTVVVNNIAVAEQIGELFIHCKYGCRATAIAAGGAAAPPTTTVAGKPGVFEVDPLGCPFTIKLTTRKEHEASCDYRPVRCPNNPSCPPLLTMNLEAHLKECEHIKCPHSKYGCTFIGNQDTYETHLEVCKFEGLKEFLQQTDDRFHEMQLTLAQKDQDIAFLRSMLGKLSEKLDQLEKNLELKFDVLDENQSKLSEDLMEFRRDASMLNVSVCQRHIIHSL
;
A
#
# COMPACT_ATOMS: atom_id res chain seq x y z
N LYS A 1 -7.61 27.56 11.46
CA LYS A 1 -8.13 28.85 11.93
C LYS A 1 -8.10 28.82 13.45
N CYS A 2 -7.67 29.88 14.11
CA CYS A 2 -7.67 29.95 15.57
C CYS A 2 -9.12 29.92 16.08
N PRO A 3 -9.45 29.10 17.09
CA PRO A 3 -10.82 28.95 17.58
C PRO A 3 -11.33 30.14 18.40
N VAL A 4 -10.46 31.08 18.79
CA VAL A 4 -10.82 32.25 19.62
C VAL A 4 -11.15 33.46 18.76
N ASP A 5 -10.41 33.68 17.68
CA ASP A 5 -10.52 34.89 16.84
C ASP A 5 -10.68 34.57 15.33
N ALA A 6 -10.86 33.29 14.97
CA ALA A 6 -10.99 32.80 13.60
C ALA A 6 -9.81 33.12 12.66
N ALA A 7 -8.68 33.64 13.19
CA ALA A 7 -7.53 34.05 12.39
C ALA A 7 -6.91 32.85 11.63
N LYS A 8 -6.40 33.09 10.43
CA LYS A 8 -5.70 32.08 9.63
C LYS A 8 -4.30 31.85 10.25
N LEU A 9 -4.20 30.83 11.09
CA LEU A 9 -2.92 30.37 11.65
C LEU A 9 -1.95 30.07 10.49
N THR A 10 -0.87 30.85 10.41
CA THR A 10 0.24 30.63 9.48
C THR A 10 1.11 29.49 9.99
N VAL A 11 1.92 28.91 9.11
CA VAL A 11 2.87 27.84 9.49
C VAL A 11 3.88 28.44 10.48
N VAL A 12 3.75 28.07 11.75
CA VAL A 12 4.67 28.48 12.82
C VAL A 12 5.89 27.56 12.76
N VAL A 13 7.09 28.15 12.74
CA VAL A 13 8.35 27.40 12.85
C VAL A 13 8.44 26.87 14.28
N ASN A 14 8.76 25.58 14.44
CA ASN A 14 8.94 24.97 15.76
C ASN A 14 9.98 25.76 16.56
N ASN A 15 9.62 26.14 17.80
CA ASN A 15 10.57 26.78 18.70
C ASN A 15 11.56 25.73 19.22
N ILE A 16 12.73 25.67 18.57
CA ILE A 16 13.76 24.65 18.83
C ILE A 16 14.26 24.73 20.27
N ALA A 17 14.49 25.94 20.80
CA ALA A 17 14.95 26.13 22.18
C ALA A 17 13.93 25.60 23.21
N VAL A 18 12.63 25.84 22.98
CA VAL A 18 11.57 25.29 23.83
C VAL A 18 11.46 23.78 23.68
N ALA A 19 11.62 23.24 22.48
CA ALA A 19 11.61 21.80 22.23
C ALA A 19 12.78 21.08 22.94
N GLU A 20 13.97 21.67 22.94
CA GLU A 20 15.15 21.13 23.66
C GLU A 20 14.93 21.16 25.17
N GLN A 21 14.47 22.28 25.73
CA GLN A 21 14.18 22.39 27.17
C GLN A 21 13.09 21.40 27.63
N ILE A 22 12.02 21.25 26.85
CA ILE A 22 10.97 20.25 27.11
C ILE A 22 11.54 18.83 27.01
N GLY A 23 12.44 18.59 26.06
CA GLY A 23 13.12 17.31 25.87
C GLY A 23 13.98 16.86 27.06
N GLU A 24 14.59 17.81 27.78
CA GLU A 24 15.42 17.57 28.96
C GLU A 24 14.63 17.29 30.25
N LEU A 25 13.29 17.45 30.21
CA LEU A 25 12.45 17.14 31.36
C LEU A 25 12.47 15.64 31.68
N PHE A 26 12.65 15.33 32.96
CA PHE A 26 12.56 13.98 33.49
C PHE A 26 11.09 13.60 33.70
N ILE A 27 10.71 12.47 33.10
CA ILE A 27 9.37 11.89 33.19
C ILE A 27 9.47 10.44 33.65
N HIS A 28 8.45 9.97 34.37
CA HIS A 28 8.33 8.53 34.63
C HIS A 28 8.01 7.78 33.34
N CYS A 29 8.59 6.60 33.16
CA CYS A 29 8.22 5.71 32.08
C CYS A 29 6.71 5.39 32.14
N LYS A 30 6.03 5.31 30.99
CA LYS A 30 4.60 4.98 30.96
C LYS A 30 4.26 3.62 31.59
N TYR A 31 5.22 2.69 31.59
CA TYR A 31 5.09 1.37 32.23
C TYR A 31 5.39 1.42 33.74
N GLY A 32 5.78 2.58 34.28
CA GLY A 32 5.95 2.86 35.70
C GLY A 32 4.82 3.68 36.30
N CYS A 33 3.78 4.00 35.52
CA CYS A 33 2.64 4.79 35.96
C CYS A 33 1.35 4.00 35.78
N ARG A 34 0.45 4.09 36.75
CA ARG A 34 -0.92 3.58 36.64
C ARG A 34 -1.91 4.72 36.78
N ALA A 35 -3.02 4.65 36.05
CA ALA A 35 -4.13 5.56 36.25
C ALA A 35 -4.82 5.22 37.58
N THR A 36 -5.06 6.22 38.44
CA THR A 36 -5.92 6.05 39.62
C THR A 36 -7.37 5.99 39.15
N ALA A 37 -7.83 4.81 38.74
CA ALA A 37 -9.25 4.53 38.64
C ALA A 37 -9.74 4.05 40.01
N ILE A 38 -10.83 4.64 40.49
CA ILE A 38 -11.58 4.20 41.67
C ILE A 38 -11.87 2.70 41.49
N ALA A 39 -11.32 1.89 42.39
CA ALA A 39 -11.61 0.48 42.68
C ALA A 39 -12.37 -0.34 41.60
N ALA A 40 -11.65 -1.22 40.91
CA ALA A 40 -12.12 -2.58 40.64
C ALA A 40 -10.91 -3.46 40.33
N GLY A 41 -10.72 -4.52 41.12
CA GLY A 41 -9.58 -5.43 41.00
C GLY A 41 -9.58 -6.24 39.70
N GLY A 42 -8.39 -6.70 39.32
CA GLY A 42 -8.19 -7.80 38.39
C GLY A 42 -7.88 -7.37 36.95
N ALA A 43 -6.69 -7.77 36.50
CA ALA A 43 -6.20 -7.81 35.12
C ALA A 43 -6.01 -6.44 34.42
N ALA A 44 -4.74 -6.09 34.22
CA ALA A 44 -4.30 -5.05 33.31
C ALA A 44 -4.88 -5.27 31.90
N ALA A 45 -5.94 -4.53 31.57
CA ALA A 45 -6.46 -4.41 30.23
C ALA A 45 -5.51 -3.54 29.37
N PRO A 46 -5.40 -3.79 28.06
CA PRO A 46 -4.58 -2.97 27.17
C PRO A 46 -5.17 -1.55 27.07
N PRO A 47 -4.34 -0.50 26.95
CA PRO A 47 -4.81 0.87 26.84
C PRO A 47 -5.23 1.13 25.40
N THR A 48 -6.40 0.62 24.99
CA THR A 48 -7.02 0.95 23.70
C THR A 48 -8.47 1.34 23.89
N THR A 49 -8.72 2.35 24.70
CA THR A 49 -9.95 3.16 24.66
C THR A 49 -9.69 4.48 25.37
N THR A 50 -9.18 5.46 24.63
CA THR A 50 -9.14 6.85 25.06
C THR A 50 -10.56 7.42 25.02
N VAL A 51 -11.26 7.41 26.16
CA VAL A 51 -12.38 8.32 26.37
C VAL A 51 -11.80 9.69 26.74
N ALA A 52 -12.08 10.67 25.90
CA ALA A 52 -11.64 12.04 26.07
C ALA A 52 -12.20 12.67 27.36
N GLY A 53 -11.36 13.43 28.08
CA GLY A 53 -11.84 14.63 28.77
C GLY A 53 -11.56 14.82 30.26
N LYS A 54 -10.83 13.93 30.95
CA LYS A 54 -10.29 14.26 32.30
C LYS A 54 -8.86 13.76 32.44
N PRO A 55 -7.89 14.57 32.89
CA PRO A 55 -6.60 14.06 33.29
C PRO A 55 -6.85 13.15 34.50
N GLY A 56 -6.88 11.84 34.28
CA GLY A 56 -6.79 10.88 35.36
C GLY A 56 -5.52 11.20 36.15
N VAL A 57 -5.61 11.22 37.47
CA VAL A 57 -4.40 11.32 38.29
C VAL A 57 -3.59 10.05 38.00
N PHE A 58 -2.35 10.23 37.58
CA PHE A 58 -1.41 9.13 37.36
C PHE A 58 -0.50 9.06 38.59
N GLU A 59 -0.47 7.89 39.21
CA GLU A 59 0.44 7.60 40.31
C GLU A 59 1.54 6.66 39.82
N VAL A 60 2.72 6.78 40.43
CA VAL A 60 3.83 5.86 40.18
C VAL A 60 3.43 4.48 40.70
N ASP A 61 3.52 3.46 39.84
CA ASP A 61 3.25 2.08 40.20
C ASP A 61 4.52 1.44 40.79
N PRO A 62 4.52 1.01 42.06
CA PRO A 62 5.66 0.34 42.67
C PRO A 62 6.06 -0.98 42.00
N LEU A 63 5.14 -1.60 41.24
CA LEU A 63 5.40 -2.83 40.47
C LEU A 63 5.82 -2.56 39.02
N GLY A 64 5.77 -1.29 38.59
CA GLY A 64 6.12 -0.87 37.24
C GLY A 64 7.58 -0.47 37.08
N CYS A 65 7.91 0.10 35.92
CA CYS A 65 9.25 0.58 35.63
C CYS A 65 9.69 1.68 36.62
N PRO A 66 10.80 1.50 37.36
CA PRO A 66 11.26 2.49 38.33
C PRO A 66 11.98 3.69 37.69
N PHE A 67 12.26 3.63 36.38
CA PHE A 67 13.09 4.62 35.72
C PHE A 67 12.34 5.92 35.43
N THR A 68 13.01 7.03 35.78
CA THR A 68 12.69 8.37 35.33
C THR A 68 13.67 8.75 34.23
N ILE A 69 13.16 9.07 33.04
CA ILE A 69 13.94 9.25 31.80
C ILE A 69 13.68 10.63 31.20
N LYS A 70 14.62 11.12 30.39
CA LYS A 70 14.40 12.35 29.62
C LYS A 70 13.30 12.15 28.59
N LEU A 71 12.50 13.18 28.36
CA LEU A 71 11.42 13.12 27.37
C LEU A 71 11.94 12.86 25.95
N THR A 72 13.15 13.33 25.61
CA THR A 72 13.83 13.03 24.33
C THR A 72 14.08 11.54 24.13
N THR A 73 14.58 10.83 25.15
CA THR A 73 14.94 9.41 25.09
C THR A 73 13.77 8.48 25.40
N ARG A 74 12.57 9.03 25.68
CA ARG A 74 11.38 8.27 26.03
C ARG A 74 11.07 7.14 25.06
N LYS A 75 11.07 7.42 23.76
CA LYS A 75 10.68 6.43 22.74
C LYS A 75 11.65 5.25 22.70
N GLU A 76 12.94 5.51 22.84
CA GLU A 76 13.99 4.50 22.85
C GLU A 76 13.84 3.59 24.07
N HIS A 77 13.72 4.18 25.26
CA HIS A 77 13.48 3.42 26.48
C HIS A 77 12.18 2.58 26.40
N GLU A 78 11.07 3.15 25.96
CA GLU A 78 9.79 2.43 25.87
C GLU A 78 9.84 1.25 24.88
N ALA A 79 10.72 1.31 23.88
CA ALA A 79 10.90 0.22 22.93
C ALA A 79 11.58 -0.99 23.58
N SER A 80 12.52 -0.77 24.50
CA SER A 80 13.33 -1.79 25.17
C SER A 80 13.08 -1.91 26.67
N CYS A 81 11.96 -1.37 27.18
CA CYS A 81 11.67 -1.38 28.61
C CYS A 81 11.32 -2.78 29.08
N ASP A 82 12.00 -3.25 30.12
CA ASP A 82 11.79 -4.59 30.69
C ASP A 82 10.38 -4.80 31.26
N TYR A 83 9.74 -3.72 31.72
CA TYR A 83 8.36 -3.69 32.23
C TYR A 83 7.32 -3.52 31.13
N ARG A 84 7.74 -3.50 29.86
CA ARG A 84 6.81 -3.45 28.74
C ARG A 84 6.00 -4.75 28.71
N PRO A 85 4.66 -4.68 28.69
CA PRO A 85 3.82 -5.86 28.50
C PRO A 85 4.04 -6.48 27.11
N VAL A 86 4.20 -7.79 27.07
CA VAL A 86 4.36 -8.60 25.88
C VAL A 86 3.45 -9.82 25.95
N ARG A 87 3.11 -10.38 24.79
CA ARG A 87 2.36 -11.64 24.67
C ARG A 87 3.32 -12.78 24.36
N CYS A 88 2.99 -13.98 24.84
CA CYS A 88 3.74 -15.17 24.50
C CYS A 88 3.65 -15.46 22.99
N PRO A 89 4.79 -15.68 22.30
CA PRO A 89 4.82 -16.10 20.90
C PRO A 89 4.17 -17.46 20.63
N ASN A 90 4.25 -18.38 21.60
CA ASN A 90 3.77 -19.76 21.42
C ASN A 90 2.24 -19.85 21.43
N ASN A 91 1.60 -19.06 22.29
CA ASN A 91 0.13 -19.02 22.39
C ASN A 91 -0.36 -17.67 22.95
N PRO A 92 -1.25 -16.95 22.22
CA PRO A 92 -1.81 -15.69 22.69
C PRO A 92 -2.69 -15.81 23.94
N SER A 93 -3.09 -17.04 24.32
CA SER A 93 -3.86 -17.32 25.53
C SER A 93 -3.02 -17.41 26.81
N CYS A 94 -1.70 -17.32 26.72
CA CYS A 94 -0.86 -17.25 27.93
C CYS A 94 -1.16 -15.98 28.75
N PRO A 95 -0.93 -15.99 30.08
CA PRO A 95 -1.07 -14.81 30.92
C PRO A 95 -0.28 -13.60 30.39
N PRO A 96 -0.68 -12.35 30.70
CA PRO A 96 0.12 -11.18 30.35
C PRO A 96 1.52 -11.25 30.94
N LEU A 97 2.55 -11.02 30.13
CA LEU A 97 3.96 -11.11 30.52
C LEU A 97 4.61 -9.74 30.44
N LEU A 98 5.65 -9.54 31.24
CA LEU A 98 6.58 -8.43 31.06
C LEU A 98 7.76 -8.91 30.22
N THR A 99 8.44 -7.99 29.54
CA THR A 99 9.59 -8.32 28.69
C THR A 99 10.68 -9.05 29.48
N MET A 100 10.96 -8.64 30.72
CA MET A 100 11.89 -9.35 31.62
C MET A 100 11.49 -10.80 31.93
N ASN A 101 10.18 -11.07 32.04
CA ASN A 101 9.66 -12.38 32.45
C ASN A 101 9.42 -13.29 31.24
N LEU A 102 9.57 -12.78 30.01
CA LEU A 102 9.30 -13.53 28.80
C LEU A 102 10.24 -14.73 28.64
N GLU A 103 11.54 -14.55 28.89
CA GLU A 103 12.51 -15.63 28.74
C GLU A 103 12.24 -16.77 29.74
N ALA A 104 11.96 -16.43 31.00
CA ALA A 104 11.58 -17.41 32.02
C ALA A 104 10.28 -18.14 31.64
N HIS A 105 9.27 -17.39 31.19
CA HIS A 105 8.01 -17.99 30.72
C HIS A 105 8.24 -18.95 29.55
N LEU A 106 9.09 -18.62 28.58
CA LEU A 106 9.34 -19.48 27.43
C LEU A 106 9.93 -20.84 27.81
N LYS A 107 10.73 -20.91 28.88
CA LYS A 107 11.30 -22.17 29.40
C LYS A 107 10.23 -23.06 30.03
N GLU A 108 9.22 -22.47 30.66
CA GLU A 108 8.13 -23.18 31.36
C GLU A 108 6.83 -23.24 30.53
N CYS A 109 6.82 -22.70 29.31
CA CYS A 109 5.62 -22.58 28.50
C CYS A 109 5.14 -23.96 28.05
N GLU A 110 3.95 -24.37 28.46
CA GLU A 110 3.35 -25.66 28.05
C GLU A 110 2.63 -25.60 26.70
N HIS A 111 2.71 -24.47 25.99
CA HIS A 111 1.97 -24.24 24.76
C HIS A 111 2.86 -24.22 23.50
N ILE A 112 4.05 -24.84 23.56
CA ILE A 112 4.97 -24.93 22.43
C ILE A 112 4.35 -25.86 21.39
N LYS A 113 4.13 -25.34 20.18
CA LYS A 113 3.59 -26.11 19.04
C LYS A 113 4.74 -26.65 18.19
N CYS A 114 4.56 -27.84 17.65
CA CYS A 114 5.49 -28.38 16.66
C CYS A 114 5.60 -27.45 15.43
N PRO A 115 6.80 -27.16 14.88
CA PRO A 115 6.98 -26.42 13.63
C PRO A 115 6.14 -26.98 12.47
N HIS A 116 5.92 -28.30 12.47
CA HIS A 116 5.12 -29.01 11.48
C HIS A 116 3.61 -28.95 11.74
N SER A 117 3.15 -28.10 12.65
CA SER A 117 1.72 -27.91 12.94
C SER A 117 0.95 -27.43 11.71
N LYS A 118 1.58 -26.63 10.84
CA LYS A 118 1.01 -26.23 9.54
C LYS A 118 0.67 -27.41 8.62
N TYR A 119 1.38 -28.52 8.76
CA TYR A 119 1.14 -29.75 7.99
C TYR A 119 0.23 -30.75 8.71
N GLY A 120 -0.29 -30.38 9.90
CA GLY A 120 -1.22 -31.19 10.68
C GLY A 120 -0.61 -31.91 11.87
N CYS A 121 0.59 -31.54 12.33
CA CYS A 121 1.07 -32.01 13.64
C CYS A 121 0.26 -31.34 14.76
N THR A 122 -0.40 -32.13 15.59
CA THR A 122 -1.24 -31.64 16.70
C THR A 122 -0.49 -31.54 18.02
N PHE A 123 0.82 -31.75 18.03
CA PHE A 123 1.63 -31.70 19.25
C PHE A 123 1.64 -30.29 19.85
N ILE A 124 1.35 -30.23 21.14
CA ILE A 124 1.46 -29.06 22.00
C ILE A 124 2.03 -29.54 23.34
N GLY A 125 3.08 -28.89 23.84
CA GLY A 125 3.71 -29.28 25.09
C GLY A 125 4.70 -28.25 25.63
N ASN A 126 5.46 -28.65 26.63
CA ASN A 126 6.58 -27.89 27.20
C ASN A 126 7.91 -28.17 26.47
N GLN A 127 8.99 -27.50 26.88
CA GLN A 127 10.30 -27.62 26.22
C GLN A 127 10.83 -29.07 26.18
N ASP A 128 10.76 -29.79 27.30
CA ASP A 128 11.27 -31.17 27.41
C ASP A 128 10.47 -32.15 26.53
N THR A 129 9.14 -32.05 26.58
CA THR A 129 8.25 -32.88 25.74
C THR A 129 8.34 -32.50 24.26
N TYR A 130 8.67 -31.25 23.95
CA TYR A 130 8.87 -30.78 22.59
C TYR A 130 10.13 -31.40 21.96
N GLU A 131 11.26 -31.40 22.69
CA GLU A 131 12.52 -31.99 22.20
C GLU A 131 12.35 -33.49 21.93
N THR A 132 11.76 -34.22 22.88
CA THR A 132 11.45 -35.64 22.71
C THR A 132 10.44 -35.90 21.58
N HIS A 133 9.47 -35.02 21.39
CA HIS A 133 8.53 -35.13 20.27
C HIS A 133 9.21 -35.01 18.91
N LEU A 134 10.18 -34.10 18.74
CA LEU A 134 10.85 -33.90 17.47
C LEU A 134 11.55 -35.17 16.97
N GLU A 135 12.15 -35.96 17.86
CA GLU A 135 12.83 -37.21 17.52
C GLU A 135 11.87 -38.26 16.92
N VAL A 136 10.60 -38.25 17.32
CA VAL A 136 9.57 -39.21 16.87
C VAL A 136 8.54 -38.59 15.93
N CYS A 137 8.68 -37.31 15.59
CA CYS A 137 7.70 -36.61 14.79
C CYS A 137 7.71 -37.12 13.35
N LYS A 138 6.58 -37.64 12.88
CA LYS A 138 6.41 -38.17 11.52
C LYS A 138 6.79 -37.18 10.40
N PHE A 139 6.70 -35.88 10.68
CA PHE A 139 7.01 -34.82 9.73
C PHE A 139 8.48 -34.39 9.79
N GLU A 140 9.20 -34.68 10.88
CA GLU A 140 10.60 -34.30 11.02
C GLU A 140 11.49 -35.04 10.03
N GLY A 141 11.25 -36.34 9.83
CA GLY A 141 11.92 -37.13 8.78
C GLY A 141 11.58 -36.70 7.35
N LEU A 142 10.50 -35.93 7.16
CA LEU A 142 10.06 -35.40 5.87
C LEU A 142 10.38 -33.92 5.70
N LYS A 143 11.05 -33.27 6.65
CA LYS A 143 11.21 -31.81 6.68
C LYS A 143 11.86 -31.24 5.42
N GLU A 144 12.87 -31.92 4.88
CA GLU A 144 13.58 -31.48 3.67
C GLU A 144 12.66 -31.54 2.44
N PHE A 145 11.85 -32.59 2.34
CA PHE A 145 10.87 -32.73 1.26
C PHE A 145 9.75 -31.69 1.37
N LEU A 146 9.27 -31.44 2.59
CA LEU A 146 8.25 -30.43 2.86
C LEU A 146 8.77 -29.03 2.55
N GLN A 147 10.01 -28.73 2.94
CA GLN A 147 10.67 -27.46 2.64
C GLN A 147 10.86 -27.28 1.13
N GLN A 148 11.39 -28.29 0.44
CA GLN A 148 11.55 -28.24 -1.03
C GLN A 148 10.21 -28.06 -1.74
N THR A 149 9.15 -28.67 -1.23
CA THR A 149 7.80 -28.53 -1.79
C THR A 149 7.26 -27.11 -1.57
N ASP A 150 7.44 -26.54 -0.38
CA ASP A 150 7.07 -25.15 -0.08
C ASP A 150 7.85 -24.15 -0.95
N ASP A 151 9.16 -24.36 -1.11
CA ASP A 151 10.03 -23.52 -1.94
C ASP A 151 9.59 -23.57 -3.42
N ARG A 152 9.32 -24.77 -3.93
CA ARG A 152 8.82 -24.95 -5.30
C ARG A 152 7.44 -24.34 -5.50
N PHE A 153 6.56 -24.46 -4.50
CA PHE A 153 5.25 -23.84 -4.54
C PHE A 153 5.36 -22.31 -4.55
N HIS A 154 6.26 -21.76 -3.73
CA HIS A 154 6.52 -20.33 -3.69
C HIS A 154 7.09 -19.81 -5.03
N GLU A 155 8.07 -20.50 -5.60
CA GLU A 155 8.63 -20.17 -6.92
C GLU A 155 7.55 -20.23 -8.01
N MET A 156 6.70 -21.25 -7.99
CA MET A 156 5.57 -21.37 -8.91
C MET A 156 4.57 -20.22 -8.73
N GLN A 157 4.28 -19.81 -7.49
CA GLN A 157 3.39 -18.69 -7.20
C GLN A 157 3.95 -17.36 -7.70
N LEU A 158 5.26 -17.13 -7.53
CA LEU A 158 5.94 -15.95 -8.09
C LEU A 158 5.91 -15.96 -9.62
N THR A 159 6.15 -17.12 -10.23
CA THR A 159 6.11 -17.27 -11.69
C THR A 159 4.70 -17.00 -12.24
N LEU A 160 3.65 -17.51 -11.58
CA LEU A 160 2.27 -17.23 -11.95
C LEU A 160 1.95 -15.74 -11.86
N ALA A 161 2.33 -15.09 -10.76
CA ALA A 161 2.13 -13.65 -10.60
C ALA A 161 2.85 -12.84 -11.69
N GLN A 162 4.08 -13.23 -12.07
CA GLN A 162 4.80 -12.61 -13.18
C GLN A 162 4.07 -12.80 -14.51
N LYS A 163 3.60 -14.02 -14.81
CA LYS A 163 2.86 -14.29 -16.05
C LYS A 163 1.55 -13.53 -16.13
N ASP A 164 0.85 -13.34 -15.01
CA ASP A 164 -0.36 -12.52 -14.96
C ASP A 164 -0.07 -11.05 -15.28
N GLN A 165 1.07 -10.51 -14.80
CA GLN A 165 1.52 -9.17 -15.19
C GLN A 165 1.85 -9.08 -16.68
N ASP A 166 2.54 -10.08 -17.23
CA ASP A 166 2.88 -10.13 -18.65
C ASP A 166 1.60 -10.19 -19.52
N ILE A 167 0.62 -11.00 -19.12
CA ILE A 167 -0.69 -11.07 -19.80
C ILE A 167 -1.41 -9.73 -19.76
N ALA A 168 -1.42 -9.06 -18.60
CA ALA A 168 -2.02 -7.74 -18.47
C ALA A 168 -1.31 -6.70 -19.36
N PHE A 169 0.02 -6.74 -19.42
CA PHE A 169 0.83 -5.88 -20.28
C PHE A 169 0.52 -6.12 -21.77
N LEU A 170 0.51 -7.38 -22.21
CA LEU A 170 0.22 -7.74 -23.60
C LEU A 170 -1.22 -7.34 -24.00
N ARG A 171 -2.20 -7.53 -23.11
CA ARG A 171 -3.58 -7.06 -23.33
C ARG A 171 -3.65 -5.54 -23.50
N SER A 172 -2.90 -4.78 -22.69
CA SER A 172 -2.82 -3.33 -22.83
C SER A 172 -2.19 -2.91 -24.16
N MET A 173 -1.12 -3.59 -24.58
CA MET A 173 -0.45 -3.31 -25.85
C MET A 173 -1.36 -3.63 -27.06
N LEU A 174 -2.11 -4.73 -27.00
CA LEU A 174 -3.08 -5.09 -28.01
C LEU A 174 -4.21 -4.06 -28.10
N GLY A 175 -4.71 -3.56 -26.96
CA GLY A 175 -5.69 -2.46 -26.93
C GLY A 175 -5.18 -1.19 -27.62
N LYS A 176 -3.93 -0.78 -27.33
CA LYS A 176 -3.31 0.38 -27.99
C LYS A 176 -3.12 0.20 -29.49
N LEU A 177 -2.79 -1.01 -29.93
CA LEU A 177 -2.65 -1.31 -31.36
C LEU A 177 -4.02 -1.28 -32.06
N SER A 178 -5.07 -1.80 -31.42
CA SER A 178 -6.45 -1.70 -31.93
C SER A 178 -6.88 -0.25 -32.10
N GLU A 179 -6.65 0.60 -31.09
CA GLU A 179 -6.98 2.03 -31.17
C GLU A 179 -6.24 2.75 -32.30
N LYS A 180 -4.97 2.40 -32.53
CA LYS A 180 -4.21 2.94 -33.67
C LYS A 180 -4.77 2.50 -35.02
N LEU A 181 -5.25 1.26 -35.14
CA LEU A 181 -5.89 0.77 -36.36
C LEU A 181 -7.19 1.51 -36.63
N ASP A 182 -8.06 1.63 -35.62
CA ASP A 182 -9.32 2.38 -35.73
C ASP A 182 -9.08 3.85 -36.11
N GLN A 183 -8.02 4.46 -35.56
CA GLN A 183 -7.64 5.83 -35.91
C GLN A 183 -7.13 5.96 -37.34
N LEU A 184 -6.38 4.96 -37.83
CA LEU A 184 -5.89 4.93 -39.21
C LEU A 184 -7.05 4.73 -40.19
N GLU A 185 -8.00 3.85 -39.87
CA GLU A 185 -9.20 3.60 -40.65
C GLU A 185 -10.04 4.88 -40.82
N LYS A 186 -10.35 5.58 -39.71
CA LYS A 186 -11.04 6.88 -39.75
C LYS A 186 -10.27 7.93 -40.57
N ASN A 187 -8.94 7.93 -40.49
CA ASN A 187 -8.12 8.86 -41.27
C ASN A 187 -8.21 8.57 -42.77
N LEU A 188 -8.28 7.29 -43.15
CA LEU A 188 -8.44 6.88 -44.54
C LEU A 188 -9.82 7.23 -45.07
N GLU A 189 -10.89 7.01 -44.29
CA GLU A 189 -12.26 7.45 -44.65
C GLU A 189 -12.31 8.96 -44.94
N LEU A 190 -11.79 9.78 -44.01
CA LEU A 190 -11.73 11.23 -44.21
C LEU A 190 -10.92 11.63 -45.46
N LYS A 191 -9.85 10.90 -45.78
CA LYS A 191 -9.07 11.16 -47.00
C LYS A 191 -9.84 10.77 -48.26
N PHE A 192 -10.64 9.72 -48.22
CA PHE A 192 -11.50 9.34 -49.33
C PHE A 192 -12.56 10.43 -49.59
N ASP A 193 -13.20 10.95 -48.54
CA ASP A 193 -14.17 12.04 -48.67
C ASP A 193 -13.54 13.29 -49.32
N VAL A 194 -12.35 13.69 -48.83
CA VAL A 194 -11.60 14.83 -49.40
C VAL A 194 -11.21 14.59 -50.87
N LEU A 195 -10.85 13.35 -51.24
CA LEU A 195 -10.55 13.02 -52.63
C LEU A 195 -11.78 13.08 -53.52
N ASP A 196 -12.93 12.63 -53.03
CA ASP A 196 -14.20 12.67 -53.77
C ASP A 196 -14.69 14.11 -54.00
N GLU A 197 -14.58 14.97 -52.98
CA GLU A 197 -14.85 16.41 -53.11
C GLU A 197 -13.92 17.08 -54.13
N ASN A 198 -12.61 16.80 -54.06
CA ASN A 198 -11.64 17.34 -55.00
C ASN A 198 -11.88 16.84 -56.44
N GLN A 199 -12.26 15.57 -56.60
CA GLN A 199 -12.59 14.99 -57.89
C GLN A 199 -13.84 15.64 -58.49
N SER A 200 -14.87 15.86 -57.68
CA SER A 200 -16.10 16.55 -58.09
C SER A 200 -15.82 17.97 -58.53
N LYS A 201 -15.06 18.73 -57.73
CA LYS A 201 -14.66 20.10 -58.06
C LYS A 201 -13.84 20.18 -59.34
N LEU A 202 -12.84 19.31 -59.52
CA LEU A 202 -12.03 19.26 -60.73
C LEU A 202 -12.89 18.95 -61.98
N SER A 203 -13.88 18.06 -61.84
CA SER A 203 -14.83 17.76 -62.90
C SER A 203 -15.69 18.97 -63.26
N GLU A 204 -16.19 19.71 -62.27
CA GLU A 204 -16.93 20.97 -62.49
C GLU A 204 -16.09 22.02 -63.21
N ASP A 205 -14.87 22.28 -62.72
CA ASP A 205 -13.92 23.22 -63.31
C ASP A 205 -13.61 22.86 -64.77
N LEU A 206 -13.45 21.56 -65.08
CA LEU A 206 -13.26 21.06 -66.45
C LEU A 206 -14.48 21.32 -67.35
N MET A 207 -15.69 21.12 -66.83
CA MET A 207 -16.92 21.40 -67.57
C MET A 207 -17.09 22.90 -67.84
N GLU A 208 -16.74 23.75 -66.88
CA GLU A 208 -16.76 25.20 -67.03
C GLU A 208 -15.73 25.67 -68.05
N PHE A 209 -14.48 25.20 -67.96
CA PHE A 209 -13.44 25.51 -68.94
C PHE A 209 -13.83 25.10 -70.36
N ARG A 210 -14.47 23.93 -70.53
CA ARG A 210 -15.01 23.50 -71.84
C ARG A 210 -16.11 24.43 -72.36
N ARG A 211 -17.00 24.90 -71.49
CA ARG A 211 -18.05 25.88 -71.86
C ARG A 211 -17.42 27.21 -72.30
N ASP A 212 -16.47 27.73 -71.53
CA ASP A 212 -15.78 28.98 -71.83
C ASP A 212 -15.00 28.92 -73.14
N ALA A 213 -14.27 27.82 -73.38
CA ALA A 213 -13.57 27.59 -74.64
C ALA A 213 -14.53 27.53 -75.84
N SER A 214 -15.71 26.92 -75.68
CA SER A 214 -16.74 26.90 -76.72
C SER A 214 -17.31 28.29 -76.99
N MET A 215 -17.58 29.08 -75.95
CA MET A 215 -18.06 30.46 -76.08
C MET A 215 -17.03 31.38 -76.76
N LEU A 216 -15.75 31.21 -76.43
CA LEU A 216 -14.66 31.90 -77.13
C LEU A 216 -14.61 31.53 -78.61
N ASN A 217 -14.74 30.24 -78.97
CA ASN A 217 -14.77 29.83 -80.37
C ASN A 217 -15.95 30.44 -81.15
N VAL A 218 -17.14 30.49 -80.57
CA VAL A 218 -18.32 31.11 -81.19
C VAL A 218 -18.12 32.62 -81.41
N SER A 219 -17.61 33.32 -80.39
CA SER A 219 -17.35 34.76 -80.49
C SER A 219 -16.24 35.11 -81.48
N VAL A 220 -15.19 34.28 -81.60
CA VAL A 220 -14.14 34.42 -82.63
C VAL A 220 -14.71 34.20 -84.03
N CYS A 221 -15.53 33.16 -84.24
CA CYS A 221 -16.21 32.93 -85.51
C CYS A 221 -17.11 34.11 -85.90
N GLN A 222 -17.87 34.65 -84.95
CA GLN A 222 -18.78 35.77 -85.21
C GLN A 222 -18.02 37.07 -85.52
N ARG A 223 -16.86 37.30 -84.89
CA ARG A 223 -15.97 38.42 -85.21
C ARG A 223 -15.34 38.30 -86.60
N HIS A 224 -15.00 37.08 -87.03
CA HIS A 224 -14.51 36.81 -88.39
C HIS A 224 -15.58 37.09 -89.45
N ILE A 225 -16.84 36.71 -89.18
CA ILE A 225 -17.96 36.97 -90.10
C ILE A 225 -18.21 38.48 -90.25
N ILE A 226 -18.16 39.25 -89.16
CA ILE A 226 -18.36 40.71 -89.18
C ILE A 226 -17.22 41.44 -89.91
N HIS A 227 -15.99 40.93 -89.85
CA HIS A 227 -14.84 41.50 -90.59
C HIS A 227 -14.77 41.08 -92.07
N SER A 228 -15.62 40.14 -92.51
CA SER A 228 -15.65 39.61 -93.88
C SER A 228 -16.82 40.14 -94.72
N LEU A 229 -17.61 41.07 -94.16
CA LEU A 229 -18.68 41.83 -94.82
C LEU A 229 -18.25 43.29 -94.93
#